data_AF-A0A7Y9C785-F1
#
_entry.id   AF-A0A7Y9C785-F1
#
_cell.length_a   1.000
_cell.length_b   1.000
_cell.length_c   1.000
_cell.angle_alpha   90.00
_cell.angle_beta   90.00
_cell.angle_gamma   90.00
#
_symmetry.space_group_name_H-M   'P 1'
#
loop_
_entity.id
_entity.type
_entity.pdbx_description
1 polymer ?
#
loop_
_entity_poly.entity_id
_entity_poly.type
_entity_poly.pdbx_seq_one_letter_code
_entity_poly.pdbx_strand_id
1 'polypeptide(L)'
;MLPEIIFGLNRLPLVSLLLQTPNADDEEFNLFLFAILIIGVIAVLLCLAVGIILTILALLTIFGLIAMGALSASIIVGIAQKSVAKGFRTFVVVFSTFGSAALGTLTFWFLNNVLKWWTEFKAICLGFGIGLVSGFITGIAIAFVIRKLTPILKNKIGNLKSNKAVTERS
;
A
#
# COMPACT_ATOMS: atom_id res chain seq x y z
N MET A 1 29.66 74.74 9.13
CA MET A 1 30.15 73.92 8.00
C MET A 1 30.11 72.41 8.26
N LEU A 2 29.68 71.92 9.43
CA LEU A 2 29.47 70.49 9.70
C LEU A 2 28.04 69.91 9.46
N PRO A 3 26.92 70.68 9.44
CA PRO A 3 25.59 70.07 9.33
C PRO A 3 25.21 69.62 7.90
N GLU A 4 25.90 70.09 6.86
CA GLU A 4 25.60 69.71 5.48
C GLU A 4 26.20 68.36 5.07
N ILE A 5 27.30 67.93 5.70
CA ILE A 5 27.95 66.64 5.41
C ILE A 5 27.07 65.47 5.89
N ILE A 6 26.35 65.64 6.99
CA ILE A 6 25.43 64.63 7.54
C ILE A 6 24.17 64.50 6.67
N PHE A 7 23.67 65.61 6.12
CA PHE A 7 22.48 65.60 5.27
C PHE A 7 22.75 64.97 3.88
N GLY A 8 23.98 65.10 3.37
CA GLY A 8 24.40 64.49 2.10
C GLY A 8 24.56 62.96 2.16
N LEU A 9 24.95 62.40 3.31
CA LEU A 9 25.11 60.94 3.46
C LEU A 9 23.76 60.19 3.47
N ASN A 10 22.68 60.83 3.93
CA ASN A 10 21.33 60.22 3.97
C ASN A 10 20.66 60.14 2.58
N ARG A 11 21.30 60.66 1.52
CA ARG A 11 20.83 60.66 0.13
C ARG A 11 21.54 59.63 -0.75
N LEU A 12 22.49 58.87 -0.22
CA LEU A 12 23.17 57.81 -0.98
C LEU A 12 22.29 56.56 -1.05
N PRO A 13 21.96 56.04 -2.25
CA PRO A 13 21.18 54.80 -2.40
C PRO A 13 21.89 53.58 -1.80
N LEU A 14 23.20 53.69 -1.56
CA LEU A 14 24.02 52.69 -0.86
C LEU A 14 23.67 52.53 0.62
N VAL A 15 23.22 53.59 1.31
CA VAL A 15 22.82 53.52 2.72
C VAL A 15 21.49 52.78 2.86
N SER A 16 20.54 53.04 1.95
CA SER A 16 19.29 52.27 1.85
C SER A 16 19.50 50.80 1.44
N LEU A 17 20.60 50.49 0.74
CA LEU A 17 20.96 49.12 0.34
C LEU A 17 21.64 48.34 1.48
N LEU A 18 22.37 49.04 2.37
CA LEU A 18 22.92 48.46 3.61
C LEU A 18 21.89 48.35 4.74
N LEU A 19 20.85 49.20 4.73
CA LEU A 19 19.70 49.13 5.64
C LEU A 19 18.54 48.30 5.09
N GLN A 20 18.80 47.45 4.09
CA GLN A 20 17.87 46.40 3.69
C GLN A 20 17.84 45.36 4.82
N THR A 21 17.08 45.67 5.88
CA THR A 21 16.68 44.71 6.89
C THR A 21 16.11 43.49 6.16
N PRO A 22 16.50 42.26 6.53
CA PRO A 22 15.81 41.08 6.01
C PRO A 22 14.32 41.31 6.25
N ASN A 23 13.54 41.39 5.18
CA ASN A 23 12.10 41.53 5.24
C ASN A 23 11.60 40.36 6.10
N ALA A 24 11.04 40.67 7.27
CA ALA A 24 10.46 39.65 8.16
C ALA A 24 9.41 38.80 7.40
N ASP A 25 8.74 39.43 6.42
CA ASP A 25 7.76 38.78 5.54
C ASP A 25 8.38 37.69 4.64
N ASP A 26 9.65 37.85 4.22
CA ASP A 26 10.36 36.88 3.40
C ASP A 26 10.88 35.69 4.24
N GLU A 27 11.21 35.91 5.52
CA GLU A 27 11.64 34.83 6.43
C GLU A 27 10.48 33.89 6.81
N GLU A 28 9.28 34.44 7.06
CA GLU A 28 8.08 33.64 7.37
C GLU A 28 7.65 32.77 6.18
N PHE A 29 7.68 33.32 4.96
CA PHE A 29 7.35 32.58 3.75
C PHE A 29 8.36 31.45 3.46
N ASN A 30 9.66 31.71 3.69
CA ASN A 30 10.70 30.70 3.56
C ASN A 30 10.58 29.59 4.62
N LEU A 31 10.24 29.93 5.86
CA LEU A 31 9.95 28.94 6.91
C LEU A 31 8.75 28.06 6.57
N PHE A 32 7.69 28.64 6.00
CA PHE A 32 6.51 27.89 5.57
C PHE A 32 6.83 26.91 4.43
N LEU A 33 7.57 27.36 3.41
CA LEU A 33 8.03 26.49 2.31
C LEU A 33 8.94 25.36 2.81
N PHE A 34 9.84 25.67 3.74
CA PHE A 34 10.73 24.69 4.35
C PHE A 34 9.95 23.65 5.18
N ALA A 35 8.92 24.06 5.92
CA ALA A 35 8.05 23.15 6.67
C ALA A 35 7.28 22.19 5.75
N ILE A 36 6.70 22.70 4.65
CA ILE A 36 6.03 21.86 3.64
C ILE A 36 7.01 20.87 3.00
N LEU A 37 8.23 21.31 2.67
CA LEU A 37 9.26 20.45 2.12
C LEU A 37 9.60 19.30 3.08
N ILE A 38 9.81 19.61 4.36
CA ILE A 38 10.10 18.59 5.39
C ILE A 38 8.95 17.59 5.51
N ILE A 39 7.70 18.06 5.61
CA ILE A 39 6.53 17.18 5.71
C ILE A 39 6.42 16.29 4.47
N GLY A 40 6.65 16.86 3.28
CA GLY A 40 6.65 16.11 2.02
C GLY A 40 7.70 15.00 2.00
N VAL A 41 8.93 15.31 2.40
CA VAL A 41 10.02 14.33 2.48
C VAL A 41 9.69 13.21 3.48
N ILE A 42 9.17 13.55 4.66
CA ILE A 42 8.78 12.57 5.67
C ILE A 42 7.67 11.65 5.14
N ALA A 43 6.67 12.20 4.46
CA ALA A 43 5.57 11.44 3.88
C ALA A 43 6.06 10.46 2.81
N VAL A 44 6.97 10.89 1.93
CA VAL A 44 7.58 10.02 0.92
C VAL A 44 8.41 8.92 1.57
N LEU A 45 9.20 9.23 2.60
CA LEU A 45 9.98 8.23 3.34
C LEU A 45 9.08 7.17 3.99
N LEU A 46 7.98 7.60 4.62
CA LEU A 46 7.00 6.70 5.22
C LEU A 46 6.34 5.81 4.17
N CYS A 47 5.92 6.38 3.04
CA CYS A 47 5.33 5.63 1.95
C CYS A 47 6.30 4.58 1.40
N LEU A 48 7.57 4.96 1.22
CA LEU A 48 8.63 4.07 0.73
C LEU A 48 8.92 2.95 1.73
N ALA A 49 8.98 3.27 3.03
CA ALA A 49 9.16 2.28 4.08
C ALA A 49 8.02 1.25 4.10
N VAL A 50 6.76 1.72 4.04
CA VAL A 50 5.58 0.84 3.96
C VAL A 50 5.62 -0.01 2.69
N GLY A 51 5.98 0.58 1.54
CA GLY A 51 6.10 -0.12 0.27
C GLY A 51 7.14 -1.24 0.28
N ILE A 52 8.32 -0.99 0.88
CA ILE A 52 9.37 -2.00 1.03
C ILE A 52 8.87 -3.14 1.91
N ILE A 53 8.30 -2.84 3.08
CA ILE A 53 7.79 -3.86 4.01
C ILE A 53 6.74 -4.73 3.31
N LEU A 54 5.81 -4.10 2.59
CA LEU A 54 4.74 -4.80 1.88
C LEU A 54 5.29 -5.69 0.75
N THR A 55 6.33 -5.24 0.05
CA THR A 55 7.01 -6.00 -1.00
C THR A 55 7.74 -7.22 -0.41
N ILE A 56 8.48 -7.04 0.68
CA ILE A 56 9.17 -8.14 1.37
C ILE A 56 8.14 -9.17 1.85
N LEU A 57 7.02 -8.72 2.42
CA LEU A 57 5.96 -9.59 2.91
C LEU A 57 5.31 -10.40 1.78
N ALA A 58 5.05 -9.76 0.63
CA ALA A 58 4.52 -10.41 -0.55
C ALA A 58 5.50 -11.45 -1.09
N LEU A 59 6.79 -11.10 -1.19
CA LEU A 59 7.83 -12.00 -1.69
C LEU A 59 8.01 -13.21 -0.75
N LEU A 60 8.02 -12.97 0.57
CA LEU A 60 8.11 -14.02 1.58
C LEU A 60 6.92 -14.97 1.51
N THR A 61 5.70 -14.44 1.28
CA THR A 61 4.49 -15.25 1.12
C THR A 61 4.58 -16.12 -0.14
N ILE A 62 5.06 -15.57 -1.26
CA ILE A 62 5.26 -16.32 -2.52
C ILE A 62 6.30 -17.43 -2.32
N PHE A 63 7.45 -17.12 -1.72
CA PHE A 63 8.48 -18.11 -1.42
C PHE A 63 7.95 -19.21 -0.48
N GLY A 64 7.17 -18.85 0.54
CA GLY A 64 6.51 -19.81 1.42
C GLY A 64 5.56 -20.75 0.67
N LEU A 65 4.77 -20.22 -0.26
CA LEU A 65 3.86 -21.02 -1.10
C LEU A 65 4.60 -21.95 -2.07
N ILE A 66 5.75 -21.51 -2.60
CA ILE A 66 6.62 -22.34 -3.42
C ILE A 66 7.20 -23.48 -2.57
N ALA A 67 7.78 -23.14 -1.40
CA ALA A 67 8.40 -24.10 -0.49
C ALA A 67 7.40 -25.14 0.06
N MET A 68 6.17 -24.72 0.33
CA MET A 68 5.09 -25.60 0.78
C MET A 68 4.54 -26.50 -0.34
N GLY A 69 5.03 -26.35 -1.58
CA GLY A 69 4.56 -27.10 -2.75
C GLY A 69 3.14 -26.76 -3.18
N ALA A 70 2.52 -25.74 -2.57
CA ALA A 70 1.14 -25.34 -2.84
C ALA A 70 0.96 -24.84 -4.28
N LEU A 71 1.99 -24.23 -4.85
CA LEU A 71 2.02 -23.86 -6.28
C LEU A 71 1.97 -25.09 -7.19
N SER A 72 2.74 -26.13 -6.89
CA SER A 72 2.73 -27.39 -7.64
C SER A 72 1.40 -28.14 -7.49
N ALA A 73 0.89 -28.22 -6.26
CA ALA A 73 -0.41 -28.83 -5.97
C ALA A 73 -1.59 -28.07 -6.62
N SER A 74 -1.52 -26.74 -6.69
CA SER A 74 -2.54 -25.90 -7.36
C SER A 74 -2.60 -26.15 -8.87
N ILE A 75 -1.44 -26.30 -9.53
CA ILE A 75 -1.35 -26.63 -10.96
C ILE A 75 -1.90 -28.02 -11.22
N ILE A 76 -1.51 -29.01 -10.40
CA ILE A 76 -1.98 -30.41 -10.51
C ILE A 76 -3.50 -30.50 -10.29
N VAL A 77 -4.04 -29.84 -9.26
CA VAL A 77 -5.50 -29.81 -9.00
C VAL A 77 -6.25 -29.05 -10.09
N GLY A 78 -5.66 -27.98 -10.64
CA GLY A 78 -6.22 -27.23 -11.77
C GLY A 78 -6.35 -28.08 -13.04
N ILE A 79 -5.35 -28.93 -13.31
CA ILE A 79 -5.37 -29.91 -14.40
C ILE A 79 -6.33 -31.07 -14.10
N ALA A 80 -6.29 -31.63 -12.89
CA ALA A 80 -7.10 -32.79 -12.50
C ALA A 80 -8.60 -32.52 -12.51
N GLN A 81 -9.04 -31.29 -12.17
CA GLN A 81 -10.46 -30.93 -12.20
C GLN A 81 -10.94 -30.29 -13.52
N LYS A 82 -10.11 -30.28 -14.58
CA LYS A 82 -10.38 -29.60 -15.88
C LYS A 82 -10.86 -28.15 -15.72
N SER A 83 -10.52 -27.50 -14.61
CA SER A 83 -10.99 -26.17 -14.27
C SER A 83 -9.92 -25.46 -13.43
N VAL A 84 -9.14 -24.63 -14.12
CA VAL A 84 -8.15 -23.71 -13.55
C VAL A 84 -8.75 -22.86 -12.42
N ALA A 85 -10.05 -22.58 -12.49
CA ALA A 85 -10.79 -21.79 -11.50
C ALA A 85 -10.80 -22.41 -10.09
N LYS A 86 -10.73 -23.75 -9.95
CA LYS A 86 -10.72 -24.38 -8.62
C LYS A 86 -9.33 -24.46 -7.99
N GLY A 87 -8.28 -24.71 -8.77
CA GLY A 87 -6.89 -24.64 -8.29
C GLY A 87 -6.50 -23.22 -7.87
N PHE A 88 -6.88 -22.23 -8.68
CA PHE A 88 -6.69 -20.82 -8.36
C PHE A 88 -7.43 -20.41 -7.09
N ARG A 89 -8.59 -21.00 -6.80
CA ARG A 89 -9.35 -20.72 -5.57
C ARG A 89 -8.59 -21.12 -4.32
N THR A 90 -8.02 -22.32 -4.28
CA THR A 90 -7.24 -22.80 -3.13
C THR A 90 -5.97 -21.96 -2.97
N PHE A 91 -5.32 -21.60 -4.08
CA PHE A 91 -4.15 -20.71 -4.07
C PHE A 91 -4.48 -19.33 -3.48
N VAL A 92 -5.57 -18.71 -3.92
CA VAL A 92 -6.00 -17.39 -3.42
C VAL A 92 -6.38 -17.44 -1.94
N VAL A 93 -7.05 -18.50 -1.47
CA VAL A 93 -7.39 -18.65 -0.05
C VAL A 93 -6.13 -18.79 0.80
N VAL A 94 -5.17 -19.64 0.40
CA VAL A 94 -3.92 -19.83 1.14
C VAL A 94 -3.08 -18.55 1.12
N PHE A 95 -2.94 -17.90 -0.03
CA PHE A 95 -2.22 -16.63 -0.15
C PHE A 95 -2.85 -15.53 0.72
N SER A 96 -4.17 -15.39 0.67
CA SER A 96 -4.90 -14.40 1.47
C SER A 96 -4.77 -14.67 2.97
N THR A 97 -4.75 -15.94 3.38
CA THR A 97 -4.61 -16.34 4.79
C THR A 97 -3.21 -16.07 5.32
N PHE A 98 -2.16 -16.41 4.56
CA PHE A 98 -0.78 -16.14 4.97
C PHE A 98 -0.44 -14.64 4.94
N GLY A 99 -0.88 -13.92 3.90
CA GLY A 99 -0.63 -12.49 3.78
C GLY A 99 -1.27 -11.67 4.91
N SER A 100 -2.52 -11.99 5.26
CA SER A 100 -3.24 -11.34 6.36
C SER A 100 -2.75 -11.77 7.75
N ALA A 101 -2.31 -13.01 7.94
CA ALA A 101 -1.66 -13.42 9.19
C ALA A 101 -0.39 -12.62 9.44
N ALA A 102 0.43 -12.42 8.39
CA ALA A 102 1.65 -11.64 8.48
C ALA A 102 1.36 -10.15 8.73
N LEU A 103 0.40 -9.56 8.00
CA LEU A 103 -0.06 -8.18 8.23
C LEU A 103 -0.66 -7.99 9.63
N GLY A 104 -1.51 -8.91 10.09
CA GLY A 104 -2.13 -8.84 11.41
C GLY A 104 -1.12 -8.90 12.54
N THR A 105 -0.10 -9.75 12.41
CA THR A 105 1.01 -9.82 13.37
C THR A 105 1.82 -8.51 13.37
N LEU A 106 2.08 -7.94 12.19
CA LEU A 106 2.82 -6.67 12.05
C LEU A 106 2.04 -5.48 12.65
N THR A 107 0.74 -5.39 12.39
CA THR A 107 -0.12 -4.35 12.96
C THR A 107 -0.20 -4.45 14.48
N PHE A 108 -0.33 -5.66 15.03
CA PHE A 108 -0.35 -5.87 16.49
C PHE A 108 1.01 -5.57 17.14
N TRP A 109 2.11 -5.90 16.48
CA TRP A 109 3.45 -5.54 16.94
C TRP A 109 3.61 -4.00 16.99
N PHE A 110 3.17 -3.30 15.95
CA PHE A 110 3.19 -1.84 15.91
C PHE A 110 2.31 -1.22 17.02
N LEU A 111 1.09 -1.74 17.21
CA LEU A 111 0.18 -1.30 18.28
C LEU A 111 0.79 -1.53 19.67
N ASN A 112 1.47 -2.66 19.87
CA ASN A 112 2.12 -2.97 21.14
C ASN A 112 3.28 -2.01 21.45
N ASN A 113 4.00 -1.57 20.42
CA ASN A 113 5.10 -0.61 20.57
C ASN A 113 4.60 0.79 20.99
N VAL A 114 3.40 1.19 20.53
CA VAL A 114 2.78 2.48 20.89
C VAL A 114 2.11 2.43 22.27
N LEU A 115 1.40 1.34 22.60
CA LEU A 115 0.57 1.27 23.81
C LEU A 115 1.26 0.62 25.01
N LYS A 116 2.37 -0.11 24.83
CA LYS A 116 3.10 -0.87 25.87
C LYS A 116 2.20 -1.66 26.85
N TRP A 117 1.00 -2.03 26.41
CA TRP A 117 -0.05 -2.49 27.33
C TRP A 117 0.15 -3.95 27.75
N TRP A 118 0.90 -4.76 26.98
CA TRP A 118 1.14 -6.17 27.25
C TRP A 118 2.56 -6.64 26.93
N THR A 119 2.93 -7.78 27.53
CA THR A 119 4.15 -8.54 27.23
C THR A 119 4.19 -8.94 25.75
N GLU A 120 5.33 -8.72 25.09
CA GLU A 120 5.51 -8.85 23.63
C GLU A 120 4.99 -10.20 23.07
N PHE A 121 5.16 -11.27 23.83
CA PHE A 121 4.72 -12.61 23.44
C PHE A 121 3.19 -12.73 23.29
N LYS A 122 2.41 -12.10 24.18
CA LYS A 122 0.93 -12.14 24.11
C LYS A 122 0.40 -11.34 22.93
N ALA A 123 1.04 -10.21 22.61
CA ALA A 123 0.67 -9.38 21.48
C ALA A 123 0.88 -10.10 20.13
N ILE A 124 2.00 -10.81 19.98
CA ILE A 124 2.30 -11.59 18.76
C ILE A 124 1.30 -12.75 18.60
N CYS A 125 1.00 -13.49 19.67
CA CYS A 125 0.02 -14.60 19.62
C CYS A 125 -1.38 -14.13 19.22
N LEU A 126 -1.86 -13.02 19.79
CA LEU A 126 -3.17 -12.46 19.45
C LEU A 126 -3.22 -11.90 18.03
N GLY A 127 -2.16 -11.19 17.61
CA GLY A 127 -2.04 -10.67 16.26
C GLY A 127 -2.06 -11.78 15.20
N PHE A 128 -1.33 -12.86 15.46
CA PHE A 128 -1.33 -14.04 14.58
C PHE A 128 -2.70 -14.72 14.53
N GLY A 129 -3.36 -14.90 15.68
CA GLY A 129 -4.69 -15.51 15.75
C GLY A 129 -5.75 -14.71 15.01
N ILE A 130 -5.82 -13.40 15.24
CA ILE A 130 -6.79 -12.51 14.57
C ILE A 130 -6.45 -12.37 13.08
N GLY A 131 -5.17 -12.30 12.73
CA GLY A 131 -4.70 -12.28 11.35
C GLY A 131 -5.10 -13.53 10.57
N LEU A 132 -4.94 -14.72 11.17
CA LEU A 132 -5.37 -15.99 10.58
C LEU A 132 -6.88 -16.03 10.34
N VAL A 133 -7.67 -15.67 11.35
CA VAL A 133 -9.14 -15.72 11.27
C VAL A 133 -9.66 -14.73 10.23
N SER A 134 -9.21 -13.48 10.28
CA SER A 134 -9.63 -12.45 9.31
C SER A 134 -9.19 -12.81 7.88
N GLY A 135 -8.01 -13.39 7.73
CA GLY A 135 -7.48 -13.92 6.49
C GLY A 135 -8.29 -15.03 5.88
N PHE A 136 -8.64 -16.01 6.70
CA PHE A 136 -9.42 -17.15 6.28
C PHE A 136 -10.83 -16.73 5.83
N ILE A 137 -11.49 -15.84 6.58
CA ILE A 137 -12.80 -15.29 6.22
C ILE A 137 -12.73 -14.53 4.89
N THR A 138 -11.72 -13.67 4.72
CA THR A 138 -11.53 -12.88 3.49
C THR A 138 -11.23 -13.78 2.29
N GLY A 139 -10.38 -14.80 2.47
CA GLY A 139 -10.08 -15.79 1.45
C GLY A 139 -11.34 -16.52 0.98
N ILE A 140 -12.20 -16.96 1.92
CA ILE A 140 -13.49 -17.60 1.60
C ILE A 140 -14.42 -16.65 0.85
N ALA A 141 -14.48 -15.38 1.24
CA ALA A 141 -15.32 -14.37 0.59
C ALA A 141 -14.91 -14.16 -0.88
N ILE A 142 -13.61 -14.02 -1.17
CA ILE A 142 -13.10 -13.89 -2.55
C ILE A 142 -13.42 -15.14 -3.37
N ALA A 143 -13.22 -16.31 -2.76
CA ALA A 143 -13.57 -17.61 -3.33
C ALA A 143 -15.07 -17.70 -3.71
N PHE A 144 -15.95 -17.10 -2.90
CA PHE A 144 -17.39 -17.05 -3.17
C PHE A 144 -17.71 -16.12 -4.35
N VAL A 145 -17.06 -14.95 -4.43
CA VAL A 145 -17.22 -14.00 -5.54
C VAL A 145 -16.82 -14.63 -6.88
N ILE A 146 -15.68 -15.32 -6.93
CA ILE A 146 -15.22 -16.04 -8.14
C ILE A 146 -16.24 -17.09 -8.58
N ARG A 147 -16.85 -17.82 -7.62
CA ARG A 147 -17.89 -18.82 -7.91
C ARG A 147 -19.13 -18.19 -8.54
N LYS A 148 -19.47 -16.95 -8.17
CA LYS A 148 -20.63 -16.22 -8.72
C LYS A 148 -20.35 -15.65 -10.12
N LEU A 149 -19.10 -15.26 -10.41
CA LEU A 149 -18.68 -14.74 -11.72
C LEU A 149 -18.52 -15.81 -12.81
N THR A 150 -18.05 -17.00 -12.44
CA THR A 150 -17.80 -18.11 -13.38
C THR A 150 -19.03 -18.49 -14.23
N PRO A 151 -20.24 -18.68 -13.67
CA PRO A 151 -21.42 -19.02 -14.47
C PRO A 151 -21.88 -17.86 -15.37
N ILE A 152 -21.66 -16.61 -14.96
CA ILE A 152 -22.01 -15.43 -15.77
C ILE A 152 -21.15 -15.37 -17.03
N LEU A 153 -19.83 -15.59 -16.91
CA LEU A 153 -18.93 -15.67 -18.08
C LEU A 153 -19.31 -16.83 -19.00
N LYS A 154 -19.60 -18.01 -18.42
CA LYS A 154 -19.98 -19.19 -19.20
C LYS A 154 -21.27 -18.96 -20.00
N ASN A 155 -22.28 -18.33 -19.40
CA ASN A 155 -23.53 -17.99 -20.06
C ASN A 155 -23.34 -16.94 -21.17
N LYS A 156 -22.45 -15.95 -20.97
CA LYS A 156 -22.18 -14.92 -21.98
C LYS A 156 -21.46 -15.49 -23.21
N ILE A 157 -20.49 -16.38 -23.00
CA ILE A 157 -19.77 -17.07 -24.09
C ILE A 157 -20.69 -18.04 -24.85
N GLY A 158 -21.56 -18.77 -24.14
CA GLY A 158 -22.54 -19.66 -24.77
C GLY A 158 -23.51 -18.90 -25.68
N ASN A 159 -24.04 -17.77 -25.23
CA ASN A 159 -24.95 -16.94 -26.01
C ASN A 159 -24.27 -16.32 -27.25
N LEU A 160 -23.01 -15.88 -27.14
CA LEU A 160 -22.27 -15.35 -28.29
C LEU A 160 -22.00 -16.43 -29.36
N LYS A 161 -21.72 -17.67 -28.94
CA LYS A 161 -21.54 -18.80 -29.86
C LYS A 161 -22.85 -19.18 -30.56
N SER A 162 -23.97 -19.12 -29.84
CA SER A 162 -25.30 -19.37 -30.40
C SER A 162 -25.70 -18.31 -31.44
N ASN A 163 -25.40 -17.04 -31.20
CA ASN A 163 -25.80 -15.95 -32.09
C ASN A 163 -25.04 -15.98 -33.42
N LYS A 164 -23.74 -16.29 -33.40
CA LYS A 164 -22.95 -16.49 -34.63
C LYS A 164 -23.47 -17.64 -35.51
N ALA A 165 -23.93 -18.73 -34.91
CA ALA A 165 -24.46 -19.89 -35.65
C ALA A 165 -25.81 -19.60 -36.33
N VAL A 166 -26.53 -18.56 -35.88
CA VAL A 166 -27.79 -18.12 -36.49
C VAL A 166 -27.53 -17.19 -37.68
N THR A 167 -26.49 -16.34 -37.61
CA THR A 167 -26.13 -15.42 -38.70
C THR A 167 -25.48 -16.10 -39.91
N GLU A 168 -24.84 -17.26 -39.74
CA GLU A 168 -24.29 -18.04 -40.87
C GLU A 168 -25.34 -18.90 -41.61
N ARG A 169 -26.58 -18.96 -41.10
CA ARG A 169 -27.69 -19.72 -41.71
C ARG A 169 -28.75 -18.84 -42.40
N SER A 170 -28.62 -17.52 -42.33
CA SER A 170 -29.48 -16.55 -43.02
C SER A 170 -28.76 -15.97 -44.23
#